data_AF-A0A669E962-F1
#
_entry.id   AF-A0A669E962-F1
#
_cell.length_a   1.000
_cell.length_b   1.000
_cell.length_c   1.000
_cell.angle_alpha   90.00
_cell.angle_beta   90.00
_cell.angle_gamma   90.00
#
_symmetry.space_group_name_H-M   'P 1'
#
loop_
_entity.id
_entity.type
_entity.pdbx_description
1 polymer ?
#
loop_
_entity_poly.entity_id
_entity_poly.type
_entity_poly.pdbx_seq_one_letter_code
_entity_poly.pdbx_strand_id
1 'polypeptide(L)'
;MFNSMPQIWPCDNFLFWSKTRTLMHSYAAVFRHFWTLEDTLVGYMFNDLIWCGQEEDSGFDFSSCPEWSACRSHPVYSLWRQASQNFAEMACGNITILLNGSIVNAFNRKSMFGSVELDSLDPQRVNYVNIKVVTSLDGPHIESCSQGSIVDLIQILQSRGFHWTCTDNDQTLMILQCIRNPQHSSCQTYANTLLNRNSLTSD
;
A
#
# COMPACT_ATOMS: atom_id res chain seq x y z
N MET A 1 -20.78 7.37 -10.78
CA MET A 1 -19.34 7.41 -11.10
C MET A 1 -18.78 6.00 -11.25
N PHE A 2 -18.61 5.24 -10.18
CA PHE A 2 -17.95 3.91 -10.24
C PHE A 2 -18.66 2.88 -11.15
N ASN A 3 -19.99 2.83 -11.16
CA ASN A 3 -20.75 1.95 -12.07
C ASN A 3 -20.55 2.28 -13.56
N SER A 4 -20.14 3.51 -13.87
CA SER A 4 -19.90 3.97 -15.25
C SER A 4 -18.45 3.71 -15.70
N MET A 5 -17.59 3.22 -14.81
CA MET A 5 -16.17 2.95 -15.05
C MET A 5 -15.78 1.53 -14.57
N PRO A 6 -16.48 0.48 -15.02
CA PRO A 6 -16.15 -0.88 -14.61
C PRO A 6 -14.76 -1.25 -15.16
N GLN A 7 -13.91 -1.77 -14.28
CA GLN A 7 -12.60 -2.28 -14.63
C GLN A 7 -12.51 -3.72 -14.15
N ILE A 8 -11.84 -4.56 -14.94
CA ILE A 8 -11.54 -5.95 -14.55
C ILE A 8 -10.03 -6.07 -14.60
N TRP A 9 -9.42 -6.30 -13.45
CA TRP A 9 -7.99 -6.51 -13.33
C TRP A 9 -7.67 -8.00 -13.22
N PRO A 10 -6.53 -8.46 -13.79
CA PRO A 10 -6.04 -9.81 -13.54
C PRO A 10 -5.89 -10.09 -12.04
N CYS A 11 -6.28 -11.30 -11.62
CA CYS A 11 -6.02 -11.78 -10.26
C CYS A 11 -4.52 -11.87 -9.95
N ASP A 12 -4.19 -12.18 -8.70
CA ASP A 12 -2.84 -12.45 -8.17
C ASP A 12 -1.92 -11.24 -8.01
N ASN A 13 -2.42 -10.06 -8.36
CA ASN A 13 -1.61 -8.88 -8.61
C ASN A 13 -2.05 -7.65 -7.80
N PHE A 14 -3.06 -7.79 -6.92
CA PHE A 14 -3.55 -6.65 -6.13
C PHE A 14 -2.59 -6.32 -5.00
N LEU A 15 -2.22 -5.04 -4.89
CA LEU A 15 -1.34 -4.53 -3.85
C LEU A 15 -2.01 -3.43 -3.04
N PHE A 16 -2.20 -3.72 -1.76
CA PHE A 16 -2.68 -2.79 -0.75
C PHE A 16 -1.49 -2.26 0.04
N TRP A 17 -1.62 -1.06 0.60
CA TRP A 17 -0.52 -0.44 1.31
C TRP A 17 -1.03 0.50 2.40
N SER A 18 -0.26 0.67 3.47
CA SER A 18 -0.58 1.60 4.55
C SER A 18 0.69 2.29 5.03
N LYS A 19 0.72 3.63 4.92
CA LYS A 19 1.85 4.48 5.33
C LYS A 19 3.19 4.09 4.67
N THR A 20 3.12 3.54 3.46
CA THR A 20 4.26 3.04 2.65
C THR A 20 4.24 3.57 1.21
N ARG A 21 3.47 4.63 0.91
CA ARG A 21 3.18 5.15 -0.44
C ARG A 21 4.40 5.21 -1.36
N THR A 22 5.47 5.86 -0.90
CA THR A 22 6.66 6.06 -1.73
C THR A 22 7.35 4.74 -2.06
N LEU A 23 7.42 3.81 -1.11
CA LEU A 23 8.00 2.48 -1.34
C LEU A 23 7.10 1.64 -2.25
N MET A 24 5.79 1.69 -2.02
CA MET A 24 4.78 1.04 -2.85
C MET A 24 4.94 1.45 -4.32
N HIS A 25 5.02 2.75 -4.63
CA HIS A 25 5.15 3.19 -6.03
C HIS A 25 6.43 2.67 -6.69
N SER A 26 7.55 2.62 -5.96
CA SER A 26 8.77 2.00 -6.49
C SER A 26 8.64 0.50 -6.68
N TYR A 27 7.95 -0.18 -5.77
CA TYR A 27 7.75 -1.62 -5.85
C TYR A 27 6.86 -1.98 -7.05
N ALA A 28 5.73 -1.31 -7.23
CA ALA A 28 4.85 -1.50 -8.38
C ALA A 28 5.51 -1.11 -9.72
N ALA A 29 6.34 -0.06 -9.74
CA ALA A 29 7.04 0.34 -10.96
C ALA A 29 8.11 -0.67 -11.43
N VAL A 30 8.81 -1.31 -10.48
CA VAL A 30 9.84 -2.33 -10.79
C VAL A 30 9.20 -3.67 -11.10
N PHE A 31 8.21 -4.06 -10.31
CA PHE A 31 7.45 -5.30 -10.49
C PHE A 31 6.14 -4.94 -11.18
N ARG A 32 6.19 -4.84 -12.53
CA ARG A 32 5.08 -4.45 -13.43
C ARG A 32 3.84 -5.37 -13.40
N HIS A 33 3.70 -6.16 -12.35
CA HIS A 33 2.59 -7.07 -12.11
C HIS A 33 1.83 -6.66 -10.84
N PHE A 34 2.06 -5.51 -10.22
CA PHE A 34 1.19 -5.03 -9.16
C PHE A 34 0.18 -4.01 -9.67
N TRP A 35 -1.08 -4.20 -9.27
CA TRP A 35 -2.18 -3.26 -9.42
C TRP A 35 -2.44 -2.63 -8.07
N THR A 36 -2.35 -1.33 -8.02
CA THR A 36 -2.67 -0.52 -6.85
C THR A 36 -3.98 0.22 -7.09
N LEU A 37 -4.55 0.80 -6.04
CA LEU A 37 -5.76 1.62 -6.21
C LEU A 37 -5.48 2.79 -7.17
N GLU A 38 -4.27 3.33 -7.11
CA GLU A 38 -3.78 4.44 -7.94
C GLU A 38 -3.66 4.08 -9.42
N ASP A 39 -3.60 2.80 -9.78
CA ASP A 39 -3.57 2.33 -11.18
C ASP A 39 -4.99 2.18 -11.78
N THR A 40 -6.04 2.19 -10.95
CA THR A 40 -7.42 2.21 -11.44
C THR A 40 -7.74 3.55 -12.09
N LEU A 41 -8.67 3.61 -13.05
CA LEU A 41 -9.08 4.87 -13.68
C LEU A 41 -9.45 5.96 -12.66
N VAL A 42 -10.21 5.63 -11.62
CA VAL A 42 -10.57 6.60 -10.56
C VAL A 42 -9.34 6.98 -9.74
N GLY A 43 -8.52 6.01 -9.35
CA GLY A 43 -7.28 6.28 -8.64
C GLY A 43 -6.37 7.21 -9.42
N TYR A 44 -6.12 6.90 -10.70
CA TYR A 44 -5.28 7.67 -11.60
C TYR A 44 -5.80 9.10 -11.79
N MET A 45 -7.10 9.27 -12.07
CA MET A 45 -7.69 10.59 -12.33
C MET A 45 -7.68 11.52 -11.10
N PHE A 46 -7.84 10.96 -9.89
CA PHE A 46 -8.01 11.75 -8.67
C PHE A 46 -6.80 11.68 -7.73
N ASN A 47 -5.73 10.98 -8.11
CA ASN A 47 -4.53 10.87 -7.30
C ASN A 47 -3.94 12.26 -7.03
N ASP A 48 -3.60 12.53 -5.77
CA ASP A 48 -3.04 13.81 -5.30
C ASP A 48 -3.91 15.07 -5.54
N LEU A 49 -5.15 14.91 -6.00
CA LEU A 49 -6.08 16.04 -6.13
C LEU A 49 -6.78 16.31 -4.79
N ILE A 50 -7.04 17.59 -4.53
CA ILE A 50 -7.87 18.07 -3.45
C ILE A 50 -8.99 18.90 -4.07
N TRP A 51 -10.23 18.64 -3.67
CA TRP A 51 -11.39 19.37 -4.16
C TRP A 51 -12.49 19.43 -3.10
N CYS A 52 -13.28 20.49 -3.15
CA CYS A 52 -14.46 20.71 -2.34
C CYS A 52 -15.39 21.70 -3.04
N GLY A 53 -16.66 21.72 -2.65
CA GLY A 53 -17.61 22.73 -3.09
C GLY A 53 -17.52 23.98 -2.23
N GLN A 54 -17.93 25.12 -2.78
CA GLN A 54 -18.16 26.34 -2.00
C GLN A 54 -19.35 26.16 -1.04
N GLU A 55 -19.35 26.85 0.10
CA GLU A 55 -20.45 26.76 1.08
C GLU A 55 -21.71 27.51 0.63
N GLU A 56 -21.54 28.70 0.05
CA GLU A 56 -22.65 29.61 -0.27
C GLU A 56 -23.07 29.58 -1.75
N ASP A 57 -22.17 29.16 -2.64
CA ASP A 57 -22.34 29.22 -4.09
C ASP A 57 -22.29 27.83 -4.75
N SER A 58 -22.86 27.73 -5.94
CA SER A 58 -22.70 26.54 -6.78
C SER A 58 -21.35 26.58 -7.50
N GLY A 59 -20.34 25.88 -6.99
CA GLY A 59 -19.02 25.85 -7.61
C GLY A 59 -17.99 25.06 -6.82
N PHE A 60 -16.80 24.91 -7.39
CA PHE A 60 -15.62 24.41 -6.68
C PHE A 60 -14.93 25.54 -5.93
N ASP A 61 -14.46 25.26 -4.72
CA ASP A 61 -13.56 26.18 -4.03
C ASP A 61 -12.12 25.93 -4.48
N PHE A 62 -11.51 26.94 -5.11
CA PHE A 62 -10.12 26.92 -5.56
C PHE A 62 -9.17 27.63 -4.59
N SER A 63 -9.70 28.29 -3.55
CA SER A 63 -8.93 29.04 -2.58
C SER A 63 -8.44 28.12 -1.46
N SER A 64 -9.35 27.34 -0.89
CA SER A 64 -9.03 26.38 0.16
C SER A 64 -10.08 25.27 0.25
N CYS A 65 -9.67 24.14 0.81
CA CYS A 65 -10.59 23.09 1.24
C CYS A 65 -10.38 22.78 2.71
N PRO A 66 -11.45 22.39 3.44
CA PRO A 66 -11.32 21.99 4.82
C PRO A 66 -10.41 20.77 4.95
N GLU A 67 -9.80 20.59 6.13
CA GLU A 67 -9.09 19.36 6.43
C GLU A 67 -10.05 18.15 6.40
N TRP A 68 -9.51 16.97 6.10
CA TRP A 68 -10.32 15.74 6.02
C TRP A 68 -11.00 15.38 7.34
N SER A 69 -10.45 15.86 8.46
CA SER A 69 -10.96 15.72 9.82
C SER A 69 -12.13 16.65 10.14
N ALA A 70 -12.34 17.70 9.34
CA ALA A 70 -13.31 18.75 9.63
C ALA A 70 -14.76 18.28 9.52
N CYS A 71 -15.05 17.29 8.66
CA CYS A 71 -16.40 16.76 8.49
C CYS A 71 -16.41 15.28 8.11
N ARG A 72 -17.48 14.57 8.51
CA ARG A 72 -17.63 13.12 8.24
C ARG A 72 -17.79 12.81 6.74
N SER A 73 -18.38 13.73 5.99
CA SER A 73 -18.68 13.59 4.56
C SER A 73 -17.76 14.44 3.70
N HIS A 74 -16.47 14.51 4.05
CA HIS A 74 -15.49 15.21 3.23
C HIS A 74 -15.46 14.58 1.82
N PRO A 75 -15.52 15.37 0.73
CA PRO A 75 -15.66 14.84 -0.63
C PRO A 75 -14.49 13.95 -1.06
N VAL A 76 -13.25 14.38 -0.81
CA VAL A 76 -12.04 13.58 -1.08
C VAL A 76 -12.06 12.26 -0.30
N TYR A 77 -12.29 12.31 1.02
CA TYR A 77 -12.39 11.11 1.85
C TYR A 77 -13.51 10.16 1.38
N SER A 78 -14.66 10.70 1.00
CA SER A 78 -15.81 9.91 0.52
C SER A 78 -15.50 9.22 -0.81
N LEU A 79 -14.80 9.90 -1.72
CA LEU A 79 -14.32 9.28 -2.97
C LEU A 79 -13.36 8.12 -2.66
N TRP A 80 -12.31 8.37 -1.88
CA TRP A 80 -11.31 7.35 -1.58
C TRP A 80 -11.89 6.18 -0.81
N ARG A 81 -12.83 6.41 0.12
CA ARG A 81 -13.55 5.35 0.81
C ARG A 81 -14.30 4.43 -0.16
N GLN A 82 -15.04 5.00 -1.12
CA GLN A 82 -15.74 4.19 -2.11
C GLN A 82 -14.78 3.52 -3.10
N ALA A 83 -13.71 4.19 -3.50
CA ALA A 83 -12.71 3.65 -4.42
C ALA A 83 -11.97 2.46 -3.79
N SER A 84 -11.53 2.61 -2.54
CA SER A 84 -10.92 1.55 -1.73
C SER A 84 -11.85 0.36 -1.53
N GLN A 85 -13.13 0.60 -1.23
CA GLN A 85 -14.12 -0.47 -1.13
C GLN A 85 -14.22 -1.25 -2.45
N ASN A 86 -14.44 -0.56 -3.56
CA ASN A 86 -14.60 -1.20 -4.87
C ASN A 86 -13.33 -1.96 -5.31
N PHE A 87 -12.16 -1.42 -5.01
CA PHE A 87 -10.88 -2.07 -5.33
C PHE A 87 -10.69 -3.36 -4.51
N ALA A 88 -11.04 -3.33 -3.22
CA ALA A 88 -11.00 -4.51 -2.37
C ALA A 88 -12.05 -5.57 -2.75
N GLU A 89 -13.27 -5.16 -3.08
CA GLU A 89 -14.32 -6.07 -3.59
C GLU A 89 -13.91 -6.72 -4.93
N MET A 90 -13.06 -6.07 -5.71
CA MET A 90 -12.56 -6.61 -6.97
C MET A 90 -11.41 -7.60 -6.80
N ALA A 91 -10.67 -7.53 -5.70
CA ALA A 91 -9.46 -8.30 -5.47
C ALA A 91 -9.72 -9.82 -5.53
N CYS A 92 -8.79 -10.54 -6.15
CA CYS A 92 -8.86 -12.00 -6.30
C CYS A 92 -7.48 -12.63 -6.44
N GLY A 93 -7.40 -13.93 -6.15
CA GLY A 93 -6.16 -14.69 -6.16
C GLY A 93 -5.25 -14.30 -5.00
N ASN A 94 -3.95 -14.21 -5.27
CA ASN A 94 -2.96 -13.77 -4.31
C ASN A 94 -2.92 -12.23 -4.22
N ILE A 95 -2.98 -11.68 -3.01
CA ILE A 95 -2.84 -10.24 -2.80
C ILE A 95 -1.59 -9.95 -1.97
N THR A 96 -1.09 -8.72 -2.05
CA THR A 96 0.02 -8.24 -1.24
C THR A 96 -0.42 -7.06 -0.39
N ILE A 97 0.00 -7.01 0.87
CA ILE A 97 -0.21 -5.87 1.77
C ILE A 97 1.16 -5.36 2.23
N LEU A 98 1.47 -4.10 1.93
CA LEU A 98 2.72 -3.46 2.29
C LEU A 98 2.55 -2.52 3.49
N LEU A 99 3.17 -2.86 4.62
CA LEU A 99 3.06 -2.15 5.90
C LEU A 99 4.41 -1.62 6.38
N ASN A 100 4.38 -0.53 7.15
CA ASN A 100 5.58 0.12 7.67
C ASN A 100 5.88 -0.35 9.09
N GLY A 101 6.92 -1.16 9.28
CA GLY A 101 7.37 -1.67 10.58
C GLY A 101 8.21 -0.67 11.40
N SER A 102 8.57 0.48 10.83
CA SER A 102 9.36 1.51 11.54
C SER A 102 8.53 2.52 12.31
N ILE A 103 7.24 2.24 12.49
CA ILE A 103 6.29 3.09 13.20
C ILE A 103 5.41 2.24 14.11
N VAL A 104 4.85 2.87 15.14
CA VAL A 104 3.77 2.27 15.93
C VAL A 104 2.47 2.23 15.10
N ASN A 105 1.65 1.21 15.35
CA ASN A 105 0.40 0.94 14.63
C ASN A 105 0.64 0.86 13.12
N ALA A 106 1.54 -0.05 12.69
CA ALA A 106 1.80 -0.34 11.29
C ALA A 106 0.50 -0.74 10.58
N PHE A 107 -0.26 -1.64 11.22
CA PHE A 107 -1.68 -1.83 10.98
C PHE A 107 -2.50 -0.91 11.90
N ASN A 108 -3.57 -0.32 11.36
CA ASN A 108 -4.52 0.44 12.15
C ASN A 108 -5.92 0.12 11.66
N ARG A 109 -6.76 -0.42 12.55
CA ARG A 109 -8.15 -0.77 12.22
C ARG A 109 -8.98 0.42 11.72
N LYS A 110 -8.58 1.66 12.04
CA LYS A 110 -9.24 2.90 11.59
C LYS A 110 -8.67 3.48 10.29
N SER A 111 -7.61 2.91 9.71
CA SER A 111 -7.08 3.38 8.42
C SER A 111 -8.02 2.99 7.27
N MET A 112 -7.79 3.54 6.07
CA MET A 112 -8.54 3.13 4.87
C MET A 112 -8.40 1.62 4.63
N PHE A 113 -7.16 1.12 4.70
CA PHE A 113 -6.90 -0.32 4.64
C PHE A 113 -7.65 -1.10 5.72
N GLY A 114 -7.54 -0.69 6.98
CA GLY A 114 -8.11 -1.45 8.09
C GLY A 114 -9.64 -1.42 8.19
N SER A 115 -10.27 -0.30 7.87
CA SER A 115 -11.72 -0.07 8.08
C SER A 115 -12.58 -0.24 6.83
N VAL A 116 -11.96 -0.27 5.66
CA VAL A 116 -12.68 -0.33 4.37
C VAL A 116 -12.18 -1.49 3.55
N GLU A 117 -10.91 -1.47 3.17
CA GLU A 117 -10.37 -2.43 2.20
C GLU A 117 -10.38 -3.85 2.79
N LEU A 118 -9.79 -4.02 3.97
CA LEU A 118 -9.74 -5.30 4.65
C LEU A 118 -11.13 -5.90 4.82
N ASP A 119 -12.11 -5.12 5.29
CA ASP A 119 -13.49 -5.57 5.51
C ASP A 119 -14.22 -5.94 4.21
N SER A 120 -13.82 -5.33 3.10
CA SER A 120 -14.42 -5.58 1.78
C SER A 120 -13.78 -6.74 1.02
N LEU A 121 -12.66 -7.30 1.50
CA LEU A 121 -12.06 -8.49 0.90
C LEU A 121 -12.96 -9.72 1.06
N ASP A 122 -13.12 -10.46 -0.03
CA ASP A 122 -13.88 -11.71 -0.08
C ASP A 122 -12.94 -12.94 0.06
N PRO A 123 -13.05 -13.73 1.15
CA PRO A 123 -12.23 -14.93 1.37
C PRO A 123 -12.50 -16.06 0.36
N GLN A 124 -13.59 -16.01 -0.41
CA GLN A 124 -13.84 -16.97 -1.49
C GLN A 124 -13.11 -16.60 -2.79
N ARG A 125 -12.71 -15.33 -2.96
CA ARG A 125 -12.03 -14.84 -4.16
C ARG A 125 -10.54 -14.62 -3.94
N VAL A 126 -10.15 -14.23 -2.73
CA VAL A 126 -8.75 -14.05 -2.34
C VAL A 126 -8.23 -15.37 -1.78
N ASN A 127 -7.35 -16.01 -2.56
CA ASN A 127 -6.75 -17.29 -2.20
C ASN A 127 -5.72 -17.15 -1.09
N TYR A 128 -4.93 -16.07 -1.12
CA TYR A 128 -3.77 -15.90 -0.26
C TYR A 128 -3.40 -14.44 -0.03
N VAL A 129 -3.02 -14.10 1.21
CA VAL A 129 -2.63 -12.75 1.62
C VAL A 129 -1.14 -12.71 1.98
N ASN A 130 -0.34 -11.98 1.20
CA ASN A 130 1.09 -11.81 1.45
C ASN A 130 1.35 -10.49 2.18
N ILE A 131 1.59 -10.57 3.49
CA ILE A 131 1.91 -9.40 4.31
C ILE A 131 3.42 -9.15 4.22
N LYS A 132 3.80 -7.93 3.84
CA LYS A 132 5.19 -7.47 3.80
C LYS A 132 5.34 -6.33 4.80
N VAL A 133 6.05 -6.58 5.89
CA VAL A 133 6.38 -5.57 6.89
C VAL A 133 7.79 -5.05 6.60
N VAL A 134 7.88 -3.77 6.27
CA VAL A 134 9.15 -3.15 5.88
C VAL A 134 9.55 -2.12 6.92
N THR A 135 10.78 -2.27 7.41
CA THR A 135 11.44 -1.23 8.21
C THR A 135 12.34 -0.38 7.33
N SER A 136 12.30 0.94 7.55
CA SER A 136 13.14 1.90 6.86
C SER A 136 14.62 1.67 7.21
N LEU A 137 15.54 1.97 6.29
CA LEU A 137 16.99 1.79 6.50
C LEU A 137 17.52 2.47 7.79
N ASP A 138 17.12 3.73 8.00
CA ASP A 138 17.46 4.53 9.19
C ASP A 138 16.38 4.45 10.29
N GLY A 139 15.31 3.68 10.05
CA GLY A 139 14.16 3.61 10.93
C GLY A 139 14.35 2.61 12.06
N PRO A 140 13.74 2.84 13.23
CA PRO A 140 13.68 1.81 14.27
C PRO A 140 12.92 0.57 13.77
N HIS A 141 13.20 -0.60 14.34
CA HIS A 141 12.37 -1.79 14.15
C HIS A 141 11.32 -1.81 15.27
N ILE A 142 10.12 -1.28 15.01
CA ILE A 142 9.06 -1.12 16.03
C ILE A 142 8.05 -2.26 15.97
N GLU A 143 7.59 -2.59 14.76
CA GLU A 143 6.62 -3.66 14.53
C GLU A 143 7.14 -4.65 13.50
N SER A 144 6.74 -5.91 13.67
CA SER A 144 7.17 -7.05 12.87
C SER A 144 6.03 -8.05 12.74
N CYS A 145 6.22 -9.10 11.93
CA CYS A 145 5.26 -10.19 11.78
C CYS A 145 4.87 -10.89 13.09
N SER A 146 5.72 -10.79 14.11
CA SER A 146 5.50 -11.38 15.43
C SER A 146 5.19 -10.37 16.53
N GLN A 147 5.05 -9.07 16.21
CA GLN A 147 4.95 -8.02 17.23
C GLN A 147 4.03 -6.86 16.83
N GLY A 148 3.30 -6.34 17.80
CA GLY A 148 2.51 -5.11 17.65
C GLY A 148 1.22 -5.34 16.85
N SER A 149 0.77 -4.28 16.17
CA SER A 149 -0.52 -4.30 15.47
C SER A 149 -0.58 -5.27 14.28
N ILE A 150 0.56 -5.75 13.79
CA ILE A 150 0.62 -6.79 12.74
C ILE A 150 0.02 -8.11 13.23
N VAL A 151 0.20 -8.44 14.51
CA VAL A 151 -0.40 -9.64 15.11
C VAL A 151 -1.93 -9.53 15.12
N ASP A 152 -2.48 -8.34 15.38
CA ASP A 152 -3.92 -8.09 15.33
C ASP A 152 -4.46 -8.28 13.91
N LEU A 153 -3.74 -7.79 12.89
CA LEU A 153 -4.09 -8.03 11.48
C LEU A 153 -4.12 -9.53 11.16
N ILE A 154 -3.09 -10.27 11.59
CA ILE A 154 -3.01 -11.72 11.38
C ILE A 154 -4.20 -12.44 12.02
N GLN A 155 -4.59 -12.06 13.25
CA GLN A 155 -5.75 -12.62 13.91
C GLN A 155 -7.06 -12.32 13.15
N ILE A 156 -7.21 -11.11 12.60
CA ILE A 156 -8.36 -10.75 11.77
C ILE A 156 -8.40 -11.62 10.50
N LEU A 157 -7.27 -11.78 9.81
CA LEU A 157 -7.19 -12.61 8.60
C LEU A 157 -7.53 -14.08 8.91
N GLN A 158 -6.96 -14.63 9.99
CA GLN A 158 -7.21 -15.99 10.43
C GLN A 158 -8.69 -16.21 10.80
N SER A 159 -9.28 -15.31 11.60
CA SER A 159 -10.69 -15.43 12.02
C SER A 159 -11.68 -15.32 10.85
N ARG A 160 -11.28 -14.66 9.77
CA ARG A 160 -12.07 -14.53 8.52
C ARG A 160 -11.77 -15.63 7.50
N GLY A 161 -10.90 -16.58 7.83
CA GLY A 161 -10.61 -17.75 6.99
C GLY A 161 -9.65 -17.49 5.82
N PHE A 162 -8.89 -16.40 5.84
CA PHE A 162 -7.85 -16.18 4.83
C PHE A 162 -6.60 -17.01 5.10
N HIS A 163 -5.98 -17.53 4.04
CA HIS A 163 -4.60 -18.01 4.10
C HIS A 163 -3.64 -16.83 3.98
N TRP A 164 -2.56 -16.84 4.75
CA TRP A 164 -1.64 -15.71 4.79
C TRP A 164 -0.19 -16.13 5.04
N THR A 165 0.73 -15.29 4.57
CA THR A 165 2.12 -15.23 5.05
C THR A 165 2.41 -13.84 5.58
N CYS A 166 3.41 -13.76 6.45
CA CYS A 166 4.01 -12.48 6.82
C CYS A 166 5.54 -12.58 6.67
N THR A 167 6.13 -11.61 5.97
CA THR A 167 7.58 -11.49 5.80
C THR A 167 8.05 -10.16 6.35
N ASP A 168 8.94 -10.22 7.34
CA ASP A 168 9.75 -9.07 7.75
C ASP A 168 10.93 -8.91 6.79
N ASN A 169 11.26 -7.67 6.42
CA ASN A 169 12.50 -7.33 5.71
C ASN A 169 12.72 -8.14 4.41
N ASP A 170 11.71 -8.20 3.57
CA ASP A 170 11.82 -8.82 2.24
C ASP A 170 13.02 -8.28 1.46
N GLN A 171 13.85 -9.18 0.94
CA GLN A 171 15.11 -8.83 0.27
C GLN A 171 14.89 -7.89 -0.92
N THR A 172 13.80 -8.06 -1.65
CA THR A 172 13.47 -7.21 -2.80
C THR A 172 13.17 -5.79 -2.35
N LEU A 173 12.36 -5.64 -1.29
CA LEU A 173 12.02 -4.34 -0.72
C LEU A 173 13.26 -3.68 -0.10
N MET A 174 14.15 -4.46 0.51
CA MET A 174 15.44 -3.96 1.00
C MET A 174 16.32 -3.43 -0.15
N ILE A 175 16.43 -4.17 -1.25
CA ILE A 175 17.17 -3.72 -2.45
C ILE A 175 16.58 -2.41 -2.98
N LEU A 176 15.25 -2.29 -3.06
CA LEU A 176 14.60 -1.06 -3.50
C LEU A 176 14.91 0.14 -2.61
N GLN A 177 14.98 -0.05 -1.30
CA GLN A 177 15.43 0.99 -0.38
C GLN A 177 16.91 1.34 -0.62
N CYS A 178 17.77 0.34 -0.81
CA CYS A 178 19.19 0.54 -1.07
C CYS A 178 19.49 1.23 -2.41
N ILE A 179 18.67 1.04 -3.45
CA ILE A 179 18.82 1.78 -4.72
C ILE A 179 18.67 3.30 -4.49
N ARG A 180 17.82 3.70 -3.54
CA ARG A 180 17.63 5.12 -3.19
C ARG A 180 18.76 5.67 -2.32
N ASN A 181 19.37 4.85 -1.48
CA ASN A 181 20.50 5.23 -0.62
C ASN A 181 21.60 4.14 -0.60
N PRO A 182 22.41 4.03 -1.68
CA PRO A 182 23.35 2.91 -1.84
C PRO A 182 24.53 2.95 -0.87
N GLN A 183 24.83 4.12 -0.30
CA GLN A 183 25.94 4.31 0.65
C GLN A 183 25.56 3.97 2.09
N HIS A 184 24.29 3.63 2.35
CA HIS A 184 23.84 3.25 3.68
C HIS A 184 24.56 1.97 4.15
N SER A 185 24.91 1.89 5.43
CA SER A 185 25.67 0.76 6.00
C SER A 185 24.97 -0.59 5.77
N SER A 186 23.65 -0.64 5.99
CA SER A 186 22.81 -1.82 5.73
C SER A 186 22.74 -2.25 4.25
N CYS A 187 23.26 -1.44 3.32
CA CYS A 187 23.25 -1.69 1.89
C CYS A 187 24.60 -2.17 1.32
N GLN A 188 25.66 -2.19 2.14
CA GLN A 188 27.02 -2.53 1.73
C GLN A 188 27.13 -3.92 1.08
N THR A 189 26.40 -4.91 1.59
CA THR A 189 26.38 -6.27 1.03
C THR A 189 25.88 -6.28 -0.42
N TYR A 190 24.91 -5.42 -0.76
CA TYR A 190 24.38 -5.29 -2.13
C TYR A 190 25.31 -4.47 -3.03
N ALA A 191 25.97 -3.44 -2.50
CA ALA A 191 26.94 -2.63 -3.23
C ALA A 191 28.18 -3.44 -3.66
N ASN A 192 28.68 -4.31 -2.77
CA ASN A 192 29.85 -5.16 -3.06
C ASN A 192 29.59 -6.17 -4.18
N THR A 193 28.34 -6.61 -4.36
CA THR A 193 27.96 -7.57 -5.42
C THR A 193 27.90 -6.89 -6.80
N LEU A 194 27.56 -5.60 -6.85
CA LEU A 194 27.58 -4.80 -8.07
C LEU A 194 29.00 -4.41 -8.49
N LEU A 195 29.87 -4.08 -7.53
CA LEU A 195 31.28 -3.75 -7.79
C LEU A 195 32.10 -4.97 -8.26
N ASN A 196 31.86 -6.16 -7.68
CA ASN A 196 32.53 -7.38 -8.10
C ASN A 196 32.10 -7.89 -9.50
N ARG A 197 30.97 -7.43 -10.03
CA ARG A 197 30.58 -7.73 -11.42
C ARG A 197 31.39 -6.94 -12.44
N ASN A 198 31.80 -5.71 -12.11
CA ASN A 198 32.60 -4.87 -13.01
C ASN A 198 34.08 -5.30 -13.06
N SER A 199 34.60 -5.96 -12.02
CA SER A 199 35.95 -6.53 -12.02
C SER A 199 36.06 -7.85 -12.80
N LEU A 200 34.97 -8.59 -12.96
CA LEU A 200 34.94 -9.87 -13.71
C LEU A 200 34.68 -9.71 -15.22
N THR A 201 34.34 -8.50 -15.69
CA THR A 201 34.17 -8.19 -17.12
C THR A 201 35.36 -7.45 -17.72
N SER A 202 36.48 -7.38 -17.00
CA SER A 202 37.67 -6.60 -17.39
C SER A 202 38.91 -7.46 -17.70
N ASP A 203 38.75 -8.79 -17.86
CA ASP A 203 39.80 -9.71 -18.32
C ASP A 203 39.43 -10.39 -19.64
#